data_AF-A0A316WGV2-F1
#
_entry.id   AF-A0A316WGV2-F1
#
_cell.length_a   1.000
_cell.length_b   1.000
_cell.length_c   1.000
_cell.angle_alpha   90.00
_cell.angle_beta   90.00
_cell.angle_gamma   90.00
#
_symmetry.space_group_name_H-M   'P 1'
#
loop_
_entity.id
_entity.type
_entity.pdbx_description
1 polymer ?
#
loop_
_entity_poly.entity_id
_entity_poly.type
_entity_poly.pdbx_seq_one_letter_code
_entity_poly.pdbx_strand_id
1 'polypeptide(L)'
;MRSRRPRKAIGPGDAWKEAQRTAKIRKQQDDERHRHQSAMTDLALRRQKAMLQSDLERRAIELARINAKQFDENYRHQSKMESLTSRIFRKT
;
A
#
# COMPACT_ATOMS: atom_id res chain seq x y z
N MET A 1 -28.44 -35.87 -3.27
CA MET A 1 -27.32 -35.00 -3.67
C MET A 1 -27.89 -33.70 -4.26
N ARG A 2 -27.59 -32.52 -3.70
CA ARG A 2 -28.07 -31.25 -4.28
C ARG A 2 -27.23 -30.93 -5.53
N SER A 3 -27.88 -30.74 -6.68
CA SER A 3 -27.18 -30.37 -7.91
C SER A 3 -26.49 -29.01 -7.72
N ARG A 4 -25.20 -28.94 -8.08
CA ARG A 4 -24.49 -27.66 -8.18
C ARG A 4 -25.19 -26.85 -9.27
N ARG A 5 -25.79 -25.72 -8.91
CA ARG A 5 -26.35 -24.78 -9.90
C ARG A 5 -25.25 -24.45 -10.92
N PRO A 6 -25.53 -24.49 -12.23
CA PRO A 6 -24.53 -24.16 -13.24
C PRO A 6 -23.99 -22.75 -12.99
N ARG A 7 -22.67 -22.58 -13.08
CA ARG A 7 -22.01 -21.27 -13.06
C ARG A 7 -22.67 -20.45 -14.16
N LYS A 8 -23.34 -19.35 -13.82
CA LYS A 8 -23.94 -18.45 -14.81
C LYS A 8 -22.86 -18.10 -15.84
N ALA A 9 -23.14 -18.31 -17.12
CA ALA A 9 -22.29 -17.84 -18.20
C ALA A 9 -22.08 -16.32 -18.02
N ILE A 10 -20.84 -15.87 -18.15
CA ILE A 10 -20.45 -14.46 -18.03
C ILE A 10 -21.31 -13.66 -19.02
N GLY A 11 -22.20 -12.83 -18.51
CA GLY A 11 -23.14 -12.07 -19.33
C GLY A 11 -22.47 -10.87 -19.97
N PRO A 12 -23.00 -10.35 -21.09
CA PRO A 12 -22.61 -9.05 -21.60
C PRO A 12 -22.87 -7.99 -20.51
N GLY A 13 -21.80 -7.38 -19.98
CA GLY A 13 -21.83 -6.45 -18.86
C GLY A 13 -20.97 -6.85 -17.66
N ASP A 14 -20.62 -8.14 -17.51
CA ASP A 14 -19.74 -8.60 -16.44
C ASP A 14 -18.28 -8.17 -16.69
N ALA A 15 -17.82 -8.19 -17.95
CA ALA A 15 -16.51 -7.68 -18.33
C ALA A 15 -16.37 -6.16 -18.09
N TRP A 16 -17.44 -5.39 -18.30
CA TRP A 16 -17.45 -3.96 -18.06
C TRP A 16 -17.40 -3.63 -16.56
N LYS A 17 -18.18 -4.36 -15.74
CA LYS A 17 -18.11 -4.25 -14.27
C LYS A 17 -16.72 -4.61 -13.74
N GLU A 18 -16.10 -5.64 -14.32
CA GLU A 18 -14.74 -6.06 -13.99
C GLU A 18 -13.70 -4.98 -14.36
N ALA A 19 -13.84 -4.37 -15.54
CA ALA A 19 -12.99 -3.26 -15.98
C ALA A 19 -13.12 -2.05 -15.04
N GLN A 20 -14.33 -1.69 -14.61
CA GLN A 20 -14.53 -0.60 -13.65
C GLN A 20 -13.95 -0.93 -12.27
N ARG A 21 -14.14 -2.16 -11.78
CA ARG A 21 -13.57 -2.63 -10.51
C ARG A 21 -12.05 -2.54 -10.53
N THR A 22 -11.42 -3.03 -11.59
CA THR A 22 -9.96 -3.02 -11.74
C THR A 22 -9.42 -1.59 -11.87
N ALA A 23 -10.08 -0.71 -12.62
CA ALA A 23 -9.72 0.72 -12.69
C ALA A 23 -9.78 1.40 -11.30
N LYS A 24 -10.82 1.13 -10.51
CA LYS A 24 -10.94 1.65 -9.14
C LYS A 24 -9.81 1.16 -8.24
N ILE A 25 -9.45 -0.12 -8.34
CA ILE A 25 -8.35 -0.68 -7.53
C ILE A 25 -7.01 -0.10 -7.96
N ARG A 26 -6.76 0.10 -9.26
CA ARG A 26 -5.54 0.78 -9.75
C ARG A 26 -5.42 2.20 -9.21
N LYS A 27 -6.51 2.97 -9.22
CA LYS A 27 -6.53 4.29 -8.58
C LYS A 27 -6.14 4.22 -7.09
N GLN A 28 -6.68 3.23 -6.36
CA GLN A 28 -6.29 3.00 -4.95
C GLN A 28 -4.80 2.65 -4.80
N GLN A 29 -4.18 1.99 -5.79
CA GLN A 29 -2.75 1.72 -5.77
C GLN A 29 -1.94 3.01 -5.94
N ASP A 30 -2.33 3.87 -6.86
CA ASP A 30 -1.64 5.15 -7.10
C ASP A 30 -1.78 6.10 -5.90
N ASP A 31 -2.98 6.17 -5.29
CA ASP A 31 -3.21 6.95 -4.07
C ASP A 31 -2.29 6.47 -2.93
N GLU A 32 -2.12 5.15 -2.76
CA GLU A 32 -1.28 4.57 -1.72
C GLU A 32 0.22 4.77 -2.00
N ARG A 33 0.65 4.72 -3.28
CA ARG A 33 2.03 5.09 -3.66
C ARG A 33 2.34 6.54 -3.32
N HIS A 34 1.40 7.46 -3.61
CA HIS A 34 1.58 8.87 -3.32
C HIS A 34 1.65 9.15 -1.80
N ARG A 35 0.80 8.49 -1.01
CA ARG A 35 0.86 8.56 0.46
C ARG A 35 2.18 8.06 1.00
N HIS A 36 2.64 6.90 0.54
CA HIS A 36 3.92 6.34 0.95
C HIS A 36 5.08 7.27 0.60
N GLN A 37 5.10 7.81 -0.62
CA GLN A 37 6.14 8.75 -1.04
C GLN A 37 6.17 9.98 -0.13
N SER A 38 5.00 10.57 0.17
CA SER A 38 4.89 11.72 1.06
C SER A 38 5.41 11.41 2.47
N ALA A 39 5.07 10.24 3.02
CA ALA A 39 5.55 9.79 4.31
C ALA A 39 7.09 9.59 4.31
N MET A 40 7.65 9.02 3.25
CA MET A 40 9.10 8.85 3.11
C MET A 40 9.84 10.18 3.00
N THR A 41 9.27 11.17 2.28
CA THR A 41 9.84 12.51 2.20
C THR A 41 9.87 13.19 3.58
N ASP A 42 8.78 13.10 4.36
CA ASP A 42 8.74 13.64 5.71
C ASP A 42 9.78 12.97 6.63
N LEU A 43 9.87 11.63 6.60
CA LEU A 43 10.89 10.90 7.37
C LEU A 43 12.32 11.26 6.95
N ALA A 44 12.56 11.48 5.65
CA ALA A 44 13.87 11.93 5.15
C ALA A 44 14.24 13.32 5.68
N LEU A 45 13.29 14.27 5.68
CA LEU A 45 13.50 15.61 6.26
C LEU A 45 13.77 15.54 7.76
N ARG A 46 13.03 14.70 8.50
CA ARG A 46 13.28 14.47 9.93
C ARG A 46 14.67 13.86 10.16
N ARG A 47 15.11 12.94 9.31
CA ARG A 47 16.45 12.35 9.37
C ARG A 47 17.52 13.41 9.19
N GLN A 48 17.41 14.27 8.18
CA GLN A 48 18.33 15.38 7.96
C GLN A 48 18.40 16.29 9.19
N LYS A 49 17.25 16.65 9.77
CA LYS A 49 17.19 17.46 11.00
C LYS A 49 17.85 16.77 12.19
N ALA A 50 17.62 15.47 12.38
CA ALA A 50 18.23 14.69 13.46
C ALA A 50 19.76 14.63 13.31
N MET A 51 20.27 14.52 12.08
CA MET A 51 21.72 14.48 11.83
C MET A 51 22.46 15.76 12.25
N LEU A 52 21.77 16.91 12.26
CA LEU A 52 22.33 18.20 12.69
C LEU A 52 22.34 18.39 14.22
N GLN A 53 21.79 17.45 14.99
CA GLN A 53 21.85 17.52 16.46
C GLN A 53 23.28 17.31 16.95
N SER A 54 23.73 18.20 17.85
CA SER A 54 25.06 18.16 18.46
C SER A 54 25.20 17.03 19.49
N ASP A 55 24.13 16.77 20.24
CA ASP A 55 24.06 15.68 21.22
C ASP A 55 23.97 14.32 20.51
N LEU A 56 25.00 13.49 20.69
CA LEU A 56 25.14 12.20 20.03
C LEU A 56 24.11 11.17 20.52
N GLU A 57 23.74 11.19 21.81
CA GLU A 57 22.79 10.24 22.38
C GLU A 57 21.37 10.54 21.88
N ARG A 58 20.98 11.82 21.94
CA ARG A 58 19.68 12.26 21.41
C ARG A 58 19.58 12.00 19.91
N ARG A 59 20.66 12.27 19.16
CA ARG A 59 20.73 11.95 17.73
C ARG A 59 20.52 10.47 17.48
N ALA A 60 21.20 9.59 18.21
CA ALA A 60 21.07 8.14 18.03
C ALA A 60 19.65 7.66 18.31
N ILE A 61 19.02 8.13 19.39
CA ILE A 61 17.63 7.79 19.75
C ILE A 61 16.65 8.27 18.66
N GLU A 62 16.80 9.50 18.17
CA GLU A 62 15.90 10.05 17.17
C GLU A 62 16.05 9.33 15.82
N LEU A 63 17.28 9.00 15.41
CA LEU A 63 17.54 8.20 14.21
C LEU A 63 16.92 6.79 14.32
N ALA A 64 17.03 6.14 15.49
CA ALA A 64 16.41 4.84 15.73
C ALA A 64 14.88 4.90 15.59
N ARG A 65 14.24 5.95 16.14
CA ARG A 65 12.78 6.17 15.99
C ARG A 65 12.37 6.40 14.54
N ILE A 66 13.16 7.17 13.78
CA ILE A 66 12.91 7.41 12.35
C ILE A 66 13.03 6.11 11.57
N ASN A 67 14.04 5.28 11.86
CA ASN A 67 14.22 3.99 11.21
C ASN A 67 13.06 3.03 11.51
N ALA A 68 12.59 2.97 12.75
CA ALA A 68 11.42 2.16 13.12
C ALA A 68 10.17 2.61 12.34
N LYS A 69 9.91 3.91 12.26
CA LYS A 69 8.78 4.45 11.48
C LYS A 69 8.91 4.16 9.98
N GLN A 70 10.13 4.21 9.45
CA GLN A 70 10.38 3.86 8.05
C GLN A 70 10.05 2.38 7.80
N PHE A 71 10.46 1.49 8.71
CA PHE A 71 10.14 0.07 8.62
C PHE A 71 8.63 -0.17 8.65
N ASP A 72 7.92 0.42 9.61
CA ASP A 72 6.47 0.27 9.76
C ASP A 72 5.71 0.76 8.51
N GLU A 73 6.11 1.92 7.97
CA GLU A 73 5.49 2.48 6.77
C GLU A 73 5.76 1.62 5.52
N ASN A 74 6.98 1.10 5.37
CA ASN A 74 7.32 0.17 4.29
C ASN A 74 6.50 -1.11 4.37
N TYR A 75 6.38 -1.68 5.58
CA TYR A 75 5.58 -2.88 5.81
C TYR A 75 4.09 -2.63 5.50
N ARG A 76 3.54 -1.51 5.98
CA ARG A 76 2.16 -1.09 5.72
C ARG A 76 1.90 -0.93 4.22
N HIS A 77 2.79 -0.21 3.52
CA HIS A 77 2.69 0.03 2.08
C HIS A 77 2.73 -1.29 1.31
N GLN A 78 3.71 -2.15 1.58
CA GLN A 78 3.86 -3.44 0.91
C GLN A 78 2.63 -4.32 1.12
N SER A 79 2.17 -4.49 2.36
CA SER A 79 0.99 -5.28 2.69
C SER A 79 -0.26 -4.75 1.96
N LYS A 80 -0.41 -3.41 1.88
CA LYS A 80 -1.53 -2.79 1.16
C LYS A 80 -1.44 -3.01 -0.34
N MET A 81 -0.25 -2.88 -0.94
CA MET A 81 -0.02 -3.14 -2.37
C MET A 81 -0.33 -4.58 -2.74
N GLU A 82 0.13 -5.55 -1.94
CA GLU A 82 -0.15 -6.97 -2.11
C GLU A 82 -1.65 -7.22 -2.06
N SER A 83 -2.33 -6.70 -1.03
CA SER A 83 -3.79 -6.83 -0.88
C SER A 83 -4.57 -6.27 -2.08
N LEU A 84 -4.20 -5.08 -2.57
CA LEU A 84 -4.83 -4.48 -3.75
C LEU A 84 -4.56 -5.30 -5.02
N THR A 85 -3.34 -5.79 -5.18
CA THR A 85 -2.94 -6.63 -6.32
C THR A 85 -3.72 -7.95 -6.32
N SER A 86 -3.84 -8.62 -5.17
CA SER A 86 -4.65 -9.84 -5.04
C SER A 86 -6.12 -9.60 -5.38
N ARG A 87 -6.67 -8.42 -5.08
CA ARG A 87 -8.06 -8.05 -5.45
C ARG A 87 -8.25 -7.84 -6.95
N ILE A 88 -7.20 -7.48 -7.69
CA ILE A 88 -7.25 -7.41 -9.16
C ILE A 88 -7.32 -8.82 -9.73
N PHE A 89 -6.46 -9.72 -9.26
CA PHE A 89 -6.30 -11.07 -9.81
C PHE A 89 -7.21 -12.14 -9.19
N ARG A 90 -8.06 -11.80 -8.22
CA ARG A 90 -8.99 -12.76 -7.62
C ARG A 90 -9.94 -13.28 -8.70
N LYS A 91 -9.67 -14.49 -9.21
CA LYS A 91 -10.59 -15.26 -10.07
C LYS A 91 -11.91 -15.42 -9.33
N THR A 92 -12.95 -14.72 -9.79
CA THR A 92 -14.33 -15.05 -9.46
C THR A 92 -14.74 -16.38 -10.09
#